data_AF-A0A2V6P5Y1-F1
#
_entry.id   AF-A0A2V6P5Y1-F1
#
_cell.length_a   1.000
_cell.length_b   1.000
_cell.length_c   1.000
_cell.angle_alpha   90.00
_cell.angle_beta   90.00
_cell.angle_gamma   90.00
#
_symmetry.space_group_name_H-M   'P 1'
#
loop_
_entity.id
_entity.type
_entity.pdbx_description
1 polymer ?
#
loop_
_entity_poly.entity_id
_entity_poly.type
_entity_poly.pdbx_seq_one_letter_code
_entity_poly.pdbx_strand_id
1 'polypeptide(L)'
;MVRNKAVLLGAILLGLLGILAIALVREATTASRSTTLTRGEPLRAAARPALTAAEESYAVALWPMHNEIKTSALKMTLGGLAYKLKEIDRATMKAQVDAANETYRRAEIRIRKLQPPPSLQKLHAEYLDAVGLYKQSAAEMVRVFKDGRDEHLVAAFPMSKEAGEKILRVGNTLWPGEYVPN
;
A
#
# COMPACT_ATOMS: atom_id res chain seq x y z
N MET A 1 -7.00 -36.82 -40.03
CA MET A 1 -7.31 -35.66 -39.17
C MET A 1 -7.53 -36.03 -37.68
N VAL A 2 -8.04 -37.23 -37.35
CA VAL A 2 -8.29 -37.66 -35.95
C VAL A 2 -7.01 -37.96 -35.15
N ARG A 3 -5.97 -38.50 -35.81
CA ARG A 3 -4.71 -38.92 -35.16
C ARG A 3 -3.94 -37.75 -34.51
N ASN A 4 -3.90 -36.57 -35.15
CA ASN A 4 -3.19 -35.41 -34.60
C ASN A 4 -3.94 -34.79 -33.41
N LYS A 5 -5.28 -34.85 -33.40
CA LYS A 5 -6.09 -34.39 -32.26
C LYS A 5 -5.91 -35.29 -31.04
N ALA A 6 -5.79 -36.61 -31.24
CA ALA A 6 -5.51 -37.57 -30.17
C ALA A 6 -4.11 -37.37 -29.56
N VAL A 7 -3.11 -37.09 -30.39
CA VAL A 7 -1.74 -36.77 -29.92
C VAL A 7 -1.72 -35.44 -29.14
N LEU A 8 -2.44 -34.42 -29.60
CA LEU A 8 -2.53 -33.13 -28.91
C LEU A 8 -3.22 -33.25 -27.55
N LEU A 9 -4.34 -33.98 -27.48
CA LEU A 9 -5.03 -34.27 -26.22
C LEU A 9 -4.17 -35.08 -25.26
N GLY A 10 -3.42 -36.07 -25.77
CA GLY A 10 -2.48 -36.85 -24.96
C GLY A 10 -1.38 -35.98 -24.34
N ALA A 11 -0.81 -35.05 -25.11
CA ALA A 11 0.20 -34.12 -24.62
C ALA A 11 -0.35 -33.15 -23.56
N ILE A 12 -1.58 -32.65 -23.74
CA ILE A 12 -2.25 -31.77 -22.77
C ILE A 12 -2.54 -32.52 -21.46
N LEU A 13 -3.04 -33.75 -21.54
CA LEU A 13 -3.33 -34.57 -20.37
C LEU A 13 -2.05 -34.93 -19.60
N LEU A 14 -0.96 -35.26 -20.29
CA LEU A 14 0.35 -35.48 -19.69
C LEU A 14 0.90 -34.22 -19.00
N GLY A 15 0.74 -33.05 -19.62
CA GLY A 15 1.12 -31.77 -19.02
C GLY A 15 0.35 -31.47 -17.74
N LEU A 16 -0.97 -31.68 -17.75
CA LEU A 16 -1.83 -31.47 -16.57
C LEU A 16 -1.50 -32.44 -15.44
N LEU A 17 -1.25 -33.72 -15.75
CA LEU A 17 -0.80 -34.72 -14.78
C LEU A 17 0.56 -34.35 -14.15
N GLY A 18 1.48 -33.83 -14.95
CA GLY A 18 2.77 -33.33 -14.45
C GLY A 18 2.62 -32.16 -13.48
N ILE A 19 1.76 -31.19 -13.81
CA ILE A 19 1.48 -30.04 -12.93
C ILE A 19 0.82 -30.51 -11.62
N LEU A 20 -0.13 -31.43 -11.69
CA LEU A 20 -0.82 -31.97 -10.51
C LEU A 20 0.16 -32.72 -9.60
N ALA A 21 1.07 -33.53 -10.16
CA ALA A 21 2.09 -34.22 -9.39
C ALA A 21 3.06 -33.24 -8.70
N ILE A 22 3.47 -32.17 -9.40
CA ILE A 22 4.34 -31.13 -8.82
C ILE A 22 3.63 -30.36 -7.71
N ALA A 23 2.33 -30.08 -7.85
CA ALA A 23 1.52 -29.43 -6.83
C ALA A 23 1.41 -30.29 -5.57
N LEU A 24 1.12 -31.58 -5.71
CA LEU A 24 1.02 -32.52 -4.58
C LEU A 24 2.36 -32.73 -3.86
N VAL A 25 3.48 -32.79 -4.59
CA VAL A 25 4.82 -32.88 -3.99
C VAL A 25 5.17 -31.57 -3.26
N ARG A 26 4.81 -30.40 -3.81
CA ARG A 26 4.98 -29.11 -3.13
C ARG A 26 4.14 -29.01 -1.87
N GLU A 27 2.89 -29.47 -1.89
CA GLU A 27 2.04 -29.50 -0.71
C GLU A 27 2.59 -30.46 0.35
N ALA A 28 3.03 -31.66 -0.04
CA ALA A 28 3.62 -32.63 0.89
C ALA A 28 4.94 -32.13 1.52
N THR A 29 5.80 -31.46 0.74
CA THR A 29 7.04 -30.85 1.23
C THR A 29 6.82 -29.58 2.06
N THR A 30 5.73 -28.84 1.82
CA THR A 30 5.36 -27.68 2.63
C THR A 30 4.68 -28.11 3.94
N ALA A 31 3.82 -29.13 3.89
CA ALA A 31 3.16 -29.72 5.06
C ALA A 31 4.14 -30.43 5.99
N SER A 32 5.18 -31.08 5.45
CA SER A 32 6.23 -31.75 6.24
C SER A 32 7.21 -30.77 6.91
N ARG A 33 7.10 -29.46 6.65
CA ARG A 33 7.90 -28.43 7.34
C ARG A 33 7.26 -27.93 8.64
N SER A 34 6.13 -28.51 9.05
CA SER A 34 5.43 -28.20 10.30
C SER A 34 5.63 -29.31 11.34
N THR A 35 6.87 -29.54 11.74
CA THR A 35 7.26 -30.25 12.98
C THR A 35 8.77 -30.03 13.10
N THR A 36 9.29 -29.14 13.94
CA THR A 36 9.22 -29.17 15.40
C THR A 36 9.45 -27.74 15.90
N LEU A 37 8.37 -27.07 16.32
CA LEU A 37 8.53 -25.95 17.24
C LEU A 37 8.84 -26.58 18.60
N THR A 38 10.13 -26.65 18.93
CA THR A 38 10.54 -26.64 20.34
C THR A 38 9.70 -25.57 21.01
N ARG A 39 9.08 -25.90 22.15
CA ARG A 39 8.38 -24.96 23.04
C ARG A 39 9.39 -23.92 23.52
N GLY A 40 9.78 -23.04 22.61
CA GLY A 40 10.43 -21.78 22.90
C GLY A 40 9.37 -20.93 23.57
N GLU A 41 9.80 -20.24 24.62
CA GLU A 41 9.07 -19.11 25.20
C GLU A 41 8.27 -18.37 24.14
N PRO A 42 7.05 -17.88 24.47
CA PRO A 42 6.46 -16.87 23.61
C PRO A 42 7.55 -15.81 23.43
N LEU A 43 7.98 -15.62 22.18
CA LEU A 43 8.67 -14.41 21.79
C LEU A 43 7.70 -13.30 22.19
N ARG A 44 7.80 -12.84 23.43
CA ARG A 44 7.33 -11.54 23.86
C ARG A 44 8.13 -10.62 22.97
N ALA A 45 7.63 -10.36 21.76
CA ALA A 45 7.97 -9.17 21.02
C ALA A 45 7.94 -8.08 22.07
N ALA A 46 9.12 -7.52 22.39
CA ALA A 46 9.31 -6.67 23.55
C ALA A 46 8.10 -5.75 23.63
N ALA A 47 7.28 -5.91 24.68
CA ALA A 47 5.98 -5.28 24.74
C ALA A 47 6.24 -3.79 24.59
N ARG A 48 5.88 -3.25 23.42
CA ARG A 48 6.21 -1.87 23.11
C ARG A 48 5.56 -1.01 24.20
N PRO A 49 6.28 -0.03 24.75
CA PRO A 49 5.71 0.85 25.76
C PRO A 49 4.36 1.38 25.26
N ALA A 50 3.34 1.31 26.12
CA ALA A 50 2.05 1.89 25.83
C ALA A 50 2.23 3.39 25.52
N LEU A 51 1.39 3.92 24.63
CA LEU A 51 1.36 5.36 24.39
C LEU A 51 0.98 6.07 25.69
N THR A 52 1.60 7.21 25.93
CA THR A 52 1.14 8.14 26.96
C THR A 52 -0.18 8.79 26.54
N ALA A 53 -0.96 9.32 27.48
CA ALA A 53 -2.24 9.97 27.18
C ALA A 53 -2.13 11.12 26.15
N ALA A 54 -1.01 11.85 26.15
CA ALA A 54 -0.74 12.91 25.17
C ALA A 54 -0.47 12.35 23.77
N GLU A 55 0.25 11.22 23.69
CA GLU A 55 0.52 10.53 22.43
C GLU A 55 -0.74 9.87 21.86
N GLU A 56 -1.58 9.30 22.72
CA GLU A 56 -2.86 8.72 22.37
C GLU A 56 -3.83 9.80 21.85
N SER A 57 -3.93 10.94 22.54
CA SER A 57 -4.73 12.08 22.07
C SER A 57 -4.28 12.58 20.70
N TYR A 58 -2.96 12.66 20.47
CA TYR A 58 -2.40 13.01 19.17
C TYR A 58 -2.73 11.95 18.10
N ALA A 59 -2.62 10.66 18.44
CA ALA A 59 -2.95 9.56 17.54
C ALA A 59 -4.43 9.58 17.16
N VAL A 60 -5.34 9.75 18.11
CA VAL A 60 -6.78 9.88 17.84
C VAL A 60 -7.06 11.09 16.92
N ALA A 61 -6.41 12.23 17.18
CA ALA A 61 -6.57 13.43 16.35
C ALA A 61 -6.02 13.25 14.91
N LEU A 62 -4.93 12.51 14.73
CA LEU A 62 -4.31 12.27 13.43
C LEU A 62 -5.10 11.27 12.56
N TRP A 63 -5.83 10.35 13.20
CA TRP A 63 -6.48 9.20 12.55
C TRP A 63 -7.41 9.53 11.37
N PRO A 64 -8.32 10.53 11.44
CA PRO A 64 -9.20 10.84 10.31
C PRO A 64 -8.41 11.25 9.06
N MET A 65 -7.37 12.07 9.23
CA MET A 65 -6.50 12.50 8.14
C MET A 65 -5.69 11.33 7.58
N HIS A 66 -5.27 10.39 8.44
CA HIS A 66 -4.60 9.18 8.02
C HIS A 66 -5.45 8.32 7.08
N ASN A 67 -6.70 8.08 7.44
CA ASN A 67 -7.62 7.31 6.60
C ASN A 67 -7.93 8.01 5.28
N GLU A 68 -8.11 9.33 5.29
CA GLU A 68 -8.32 10.12 4.08
C GLU A 68 -7.10 10.02 3.14
N ILE A 69 -5.88 10.19 3.68
CA ILE A 69 -4.64 10.12 2.89
C ILE A 69 -4.47 8.74 2.27
N LYS A 70 -4.60 7.67 3.07
CA LYS A 70 -4.48 6.28 2.58
C LYS A 70 -5.50 5.95 1.51
N THR A 71 -6.77 6.29 1.76
CA THR A 71 -7.85 6.05 0.79
C THR A 71 -7.58 6.78 -0.52
N SER A 72 -7.15 8.05 -0.46
CA SER A 72 -6.82 8.83 -1.65
C SER A 72 -5.59 8.30 -2.38
N ALA A 73 -4.56 7.84 -1.67
CA ALA A 73 -3.37 7.20 -2.26
C ALA A 73 -3.71 5.91 -3.00
N LEU A 74 -4.56 5.08 -2.40
CA LEU A 74 -5.05 3.86 -3.06
C LEU A 74 -5.85 4.19 -4.32
N LYS A 75 -6.82 5.12 -4.23
CA LYS A 75 -7.62 5.55 -5.38
C LYS A 75 -6.76 6.11 -6.50
N MET A 76 -5.78 6.96 -6.19
CA MET A 76 -4.86 7.53 -7.16
C MET A 76 -4.03 6.44 -7.87
N THR A 77 -3.50 5.49 -7.10
CA THR A 77 -2.69 4.38 -7.64
C THR A 77 -3.52 3.47 -8.55
N LEU A 78 -4.71 3.06 -8.10
CA LEU A 78 -5.63 2.25 -8.89
C LEU A 78 -6.13 3.00 -10.13
N GLY A 79 -6.39 4.30 -10.02
CA GLY A 79 -6.75 5.15 -11.15
C GLY A 79 -5.65 5.22 -12.21
N GLY A 80 -4.41 5.38 -11.79
CA GLY A 80 -3.25 5.33 -12.70
C GLY A 80 -3.12 3.98 -13.42
N LEU A 81 -3.36 2.88 -12.70
CA LEU A 81 -3.36 1.53 -13.28
C LEU A 81 -4.51 1.33 -14.28
N ALA A 82 -5.74 1.70 -13.90
CA ALA A 82 -6.91 1.59 -14.76
C ALA A 82 -6.75 2.40 -16.07
N TYR A 83 -6.15 3.60 -15.99
CA TYR A 83 -5.81 4.38 -17.16
C TYR A 83 -4.80 3.66 -18.08
N LYS A 84 -3.73 3.08 -17.50
CA LYS A 84 -2.75 2.30 -18.27
C LYS A 84 -3.38 1.08 -18.95
N LEU A 85 -4.33 0.44 -18.27
CA LEU A 85 -5.09 -0.69 -18.80
C LEU A 85 -6.21 -0.27 -19.78
N LYS A 86 -6.37 1.04 -20.03
CA LYS A 86 -7.40 1.62 -20.89
C LYS A 86 -8.83 1.34 -20.42
N GLU A 87 -9.01 1.09 -19.13
CA GLU A 87 -10.31 0.87 -18.49
C GLU A 87 -11.01 2.20 -18.17
N ILE A 88 -10.24 3.26 -17.94
CA ILE A 88 -10.74 4.63 -17.79
C ILE A 88 -10.06 5.56 -18.77
N ASP A 89 -10.77 6.62 -19.15
CA ASP A 89 -10.21 7.65 -20.00
C ASP A 89 -9.30 8.63 -19.23
N ARG A 90 -8.61 9.46 -20.00
CA ARG A 90 -7.71 10.48 -19.46
C ARG A 90 -8.45 11.48 -18.56
N ALA A 91 -9.67 11.87 -18.90
CA ALA A 91 -10.45 12.83 -18.12
C ALA A 91 -10.83 12.28 -16.74
N THR A 92 -11.22 11.01 -16.67
CA THR A 92 -11.54 10.30 -15.44
C THR A 92 -10.30 10.16 -14.55
N MET A 93 -9.15 9.79 -15.12
CA MET A 93 -7.89 9.77 -14.37
C MET A 93 -7.57 11.17 -13.80
N LYS A 94 -7.76 12.23 -14.58
CA LYS A 94 -7.50 13.60 -14.12
C LYS A 94 -8.35 13.98 -12.92
N ALA A 95 -9.65 13.73 -12.99
CA ALA A 95 -10.56 14.01 -11.88
C ALA A 95 -10.14 13.27 -10.60
N GLN A 96 -9.69 12.02 -10.71
CA GLN A 96 -9.21 11.23 -9.57
C GLN A 96 -7.92 11.79 -8.97
N VAL A 97 -6.95 12.15 -9.82
CA VAL A 97 -5.67 12.74 -9.36
C VAL A 97 -5.88 14.12 -8.72
N ASP A 98 -6.74 14.96 -9.30
CA ASP A 98 -7.08 16.27 -8.73
C ASP A 98 -7.76 16.12 -7.37
N ALA A 99 -8.70 15.17 -7.23
CA ALA A 99 -9.37 14.88 -5.96
C ALA A 99 -8.39 14.37 -4.89
N ALA A 100 -7.43 13.53 -5.27
CA ALA A 100 -6.39 13.06 -4.37
C ALA A 100 -5.48 14.22 -3.90
N ASN A 101 -5.02 15.05 -4.84
CA ASN A 101 -4.17 16.21 -4.54
C ASN A 101 -4.84 17.19 -3.57
N GLU A 102 -6.12 17.49 -3.79
CA GLU A 102 -6.89 18.36 -2.90
C GLU A 102 -7.08 17.72 -1.50
N THR A 103 -7.28 16.40 -1.44
CA THR A 103 -7.32 15.68 -0.15
C THR A 103 -6.02 15.83 0.61
N TYR A 104 -4.87 15.63 -0.05
CA TYR A 104 -3.56 15.79 0.58
C TYR A 104 -3.32 17.22 1.06
N ARG A 105 -3.70 18.22 0.26
CA ARG A 105 -3.58 19.64 0.65
C ARG A 105 -4.40 19.96 1.90
N ARG A 106 -5.65 19.52 1.96
CA ARG A 106 -6.50 19.74 3.16
C ARG A 106 -6.00 18.96 4.37
N ALA A 107 -5.56 17.72 4.17
CA ALA A 107 -4.99 16.91 5.24
C ALA A 107 -3.74 17.59 5.80
N GLU A 108 -2.80 18.04 4.96
CA GLU A 108 -1.60 18.74 5.41
C GLU A 108 -1.91 19.98 6.27
N ILE A 109 -2.87 20.81 5.84
CA ILE A 109 -3.29 22.00 6.59
C ILE A 109 -3.81 21.63 7.98
N ARG A 110 -4.61 20.56 8.08
CA ARG A 110 -5.15 20.09 9.37
C ARG A 110 -4.07 19.43 10.23
N ILE A 111 -3.17 18.64 9.63
CA ILE A 111 -2.05 17.99 10.33
C ILE A 111 -1.15 19.06 10.95
N ARG A 112 -0.79 20.11 10.20
CA ARG A 112 0.05 21.21 10.72
C ARG A 112 -0.55 21.96 11.91
N LYS A 113 -1.86 21.85 12.14
CA LYS A 113 -2.55 22.45 13.30
C LYS A 113 -2.53 21.54 14.53
N LEU A 114 -2.15 20.27 14.37
CA LEU A 114 -1.97 19.38 15.52
C LEU A 114 -0.76 19.83 16.33
N GLN A 115 -0.84 19.64 17.64
CA GLN A 115 0.26 19.89 18.56
C GLN A 115 0.86 18.54 18.98
N PRO A 116 1.90 18.04 18.29
CA PRO A 116 2.52 16.78 18.68
C PRO A 116 3.25 16.94 20.04
N PRO A 117 3.13 15.96 20.97
CA PRO A 117 3.97 15.94 22.15
C PRO A 117 5.46 15.85 21.76
N PRO A 118 6.40 16.26 22.64
CA PRO A 118 7.84 16.26 22.33
C PRO A 118 8.36 14.92 21.78
N SER A 119 7.85 13.80 22.29
CA SER A 119 8.22 12.44 21.84
C SER A 119 7.81 12.13 20.39
N LEU A 120 6.80 12.82 19.85
CA LEU A 120 6.25 12.58 18.50
C LEU A 120 6.62 13.67 17.48
N GLN A 121 7.43 14.67 17.84
CA GLN A 121 7.79 15.74 16.89
C GLN A 121 8.47 15.20 15.63
N LYS A 122 9.41 14.27 15.77
CA LYS A 122 10.08 13.64 14.63
C LYS A 122 9.10 12.85 13.77
N LEU A 123 8.24 12.06 14.39
CA LEU A 123 7.21 11.27 13.71
C LEU A 123 6.21 12.18 12.97
N HIS A 124 5.85 13.31 13.56
CA HIS A 124 4.99 14.32 12.95
C HIS A 124 5.64 14.93 11.69
N ALA A 125 6.92 15.29 11.77
CA ALA A 125 7.67 15.78 10.61
C ALA A 125 7.75 14.72 9.50
N GLU A 126 8.07 13.47 9.84
CA GLU A 126 8.09 12.36 8.86
C GLU A 126 6.72 12.15 8.20
N TYR A 127 5.63 12.35 8.95
CA TYR A 127 4.27 12.27 8.41
C TYR A 127 3.97 13.40 7.43
N LEU A 128 4.35 14.64 7.76
CA LEU A 128 4.20 15.78 6.85
C LEU A 128 5.04 15.61 5.57
N ASP A 129 6.25 15.07 5.69
CA ASP A 129 7.10 14.73 4.54
C ASP A 129 6.42 13.72 3.62
N ALA A 130 5.78 12.69 4.19
CA ALA A 130 5.03 11.70 3.43
C ALA A 130 3.85 12.32 2.65
N VAL A 131 3.09 13.22 3.29
CA VAL A 131 2.03 13.97 2.61
C VAL A 131 2.59 14.86 1.51
N GLY A 132 3.75 15.48 1.73
CA GLY A 132 4.49 16.25 0.74
C GLY A 132 4.84 15.41 -0.50
N LEU A 133 5.34 14.19 -0.31
CA LEU A 133 5.65 13.26 -1.39
C LEU A 133 4.41 12.83 -2.17
N TYR A 134 3.29 12.55 -1.50
CA TYR A 134 2.03 12.26 -2.20
C TYR A 134 1.55 13.43 -3.06
N LYS A 135 1.67 14.67 -2.58
CA LYS A 135 1.35 15.87 -3.38
C LYS A 135 2.26 15.99 -4.61
N GLN A 136 3.56 15.76 -4.45
CA GLN A 136 4.51 15.80 -5.56
C GLN A 136 4.21 14.70 -6.59
N SER A 137 3.91 13.49 -6.14
CA SER A 137 3.44 12.39 -6.99
C SER A 137 2.19 12.78 -7.78
N ALA A 138 1.17 13.34 -7.12
CA ALA A 138 -0.06 13.75 -7.79
C ALA A 138 0.20 14.87 -8.81
N ALA A 139 1.02 15.86 -8.45
CA ALA A 139 1.41 16.95 -9.34
C ALA A 139 2.16 16.45 -10.59
N GLU A 140 3.00 15.41 -10.43
CA GLU A 140 3.69 14.78 -11.54
C GLU A 140 2.69 14.02 -12.45
N MET A 141 1.77 13.23 -11.88
CA MET A 141 0.72 12.56 -12.65
C MET A 141 -0.16 13.54 -13.43
N VAL A 142 -0.39 14.75 -12.91
CA VAL A 142 -1.14 15.80 -13.63
C VAL A 142 -0.47 16.21 -14.95
N ARG A 143 0.85 16.05 -15.08
CA ARG A 143 1.58 16.42 -16.29
C ARG A 143 1.23 15.54 -17.49
N VAL A 144 0.79 14.29 -17.28
CA VAL A 144 0.22 13.43 -18.33
C VAL A 144 -0.90 14.15 -19.08
N PHE A 145 -1.69 14.98 -18.41
CA PHE A 145 -2.79 15.72 -19.03
C PHE A 145 -2.34 16.93 -19.84
N LYS A 146 -1.13 17.44 -19.59
CA LYS A 146 -0.59 18.62 -20.27
C LYS A 146 0.10 18.23 -21.58
N ASP A 147 0.89 17.18 -21.58
CA ASP A 147 1.73 16.79 -22.73
C ASP A 147 1.47 15.37 -23.24
N GLY A 148 0.58 14.61 -22.61
CA GLY A 148 0.23 13.25 -23.01
C GLY A 148 1.31 12.20 -22.73
N ARG A 149 2.38 12.56 -22.01
CA ARG A 149 3.51 11.69 -21.75
C ARG A 149 3.25 10.78 -20.57
N ASP A 150 3.24 9.50 -20.88
CA ASP A 150 2.95 8.41 -19.97
C ASP A 150 4.10 8.15 -18.98
N GLU A 151 5.29 8.70 -19.26
CA GLU A 151 6.49 8.71 -18.43
C GLU A 151 6.26 9.42 -17.09
N HIS A 152 5.36 10.39 -17.04
CA HIS A 152 4.98 11.07 -15.81
C HIS A 152 4.38 10.11 -14.77
N LEU A 153 3.70 9.04 -15.21
CA LEU A 153 3.19 8.00 -14.29
C LEU A 153 4.34 7.17 -13.69
N VAL A 154 5.40 6.94 -14.47
CA VAL A 154 6.60 6.23 -14.01
C VAL A 154 7.40 7.11 -13.06
N ALA A 155 7.54 8.40 -13.37
CA ALA A 155 8.23 9.37 -12.52
C ALA A 155 7.48 9.65 -11.20
N ALA A 156 6.16 9.59 -11.21
CA ALA A 156 5.33 9.76 -10.02
C ALA A 156 5.48 8.62 -9.01
N PHE A 157 5.66 7.39 -9.50
CA PHE A 157 5.58 6.17 -8.69
C PHE A 157 6.58 6.12 -7.51
N PRO A 158 7.87 6.45 -7.67
CA PRO A 158 8.83 6.45 -6.55
C PRO A 158 8.38 7.33 -5.37
N MET A 159 7.83 8.52 -5.64
CA MET A 159 7.33 9.42 -4.60
C MET A 159 6.12 8.83 -3.87
N SER A 160 5.16 8.26 -4.60
CA SER A 160 4.00 7.58 -4.00
C SER A 160 4.41 6.39 -3.14
N LYS A 161 5.39 5.60 -3.62
CA LYS A 161 5.93 4.46 -2.89
C LYS A 161 6.61 4.89 -1.60
N GLU A 162 7.53 5.86 -1.66
CA GLU A 162 8.23 6.36 -0.47
C GLU A 162 7.25 6.97 0.54
N ALA A 163 6.26 7.73 0.07
CA ALA A 163 5.18 8.26 0.90
C ALA A 163 4.45 7.14 1.64
N GLY A 164 4.04 6.08 0.92
CA GLY A 164 3.38 4.91 1.51
C GLY A 164 4.23 4.23 2.57
N GLU A 165 5.52 4.04 2.32
CA GLU A 165 6.45 3.46 3.29
C GLU A 165 6.58 4.30 4.57
N LYS A 166 6.65 5.63 4.44
CA LYS A 166 6.65 6.55 5.60
C LYS A 166 5.34 6.45 6.38
N ILE A 167 4.20 6.50 5.70
CA ILE A 167 2.88 6.38 6.33
C ILE A 167 2.72 5.03 7.04
N LEU A 168 3.23 3.93 6.47
CA LEU A 168 3.22 2.62 7.12
C LEU A 168 4.09 2.59 8.38
N ARG A 169 5.28 3.19 8.36
CA ARG A 169 6.13 3.28 9.56
C ARG A 169 5.46 4.08 10.67
N VAL A 170 4.84 5.22 10.33
CA VAL A 170 4.08 6.01 11.31
C VAL A 170 2.86 5.22 11.79
N GLY A 171 2.14 4.54 10.90
CA GLY A 171 1.00 3.70 11.24
C GLY A 171 1.36 2.60 12.23
N ASN A 172 2.43 1.84 11.96
CA ASN A 172 2.95 0.83 12.89
C ASN A 172 3.38 1.43 14.25
N THR A 173 3.70 2.72 14.26
CA THR A 173 4.08 3.44 15.47
C THR A 173 2.85 3.92 16.26
N LEU A 174 1.80 4.44 15.62
CA LEU A 174 0.65 4.98 16.36
C LEU A 174 -0.48 3.96 16.55
N TRP A 175 -0.67 3.08 15.57
CA TRP A 175 -1.78 2.15 15.45
C TRP A 175 -1.26 0.79 14.96
N PRO A 176 -0.56 0.02 15.82
CA PRO A 176 -0.12 -1.32 15.44
C PRO A 176 -1.32 -2.17 15.05
N GLY A 177 -1.28 -2.75 13.84
CA GLY A 177 -2.43 -3.48 13.28
C GLY A 177 -3.62 -2.60 12.87
N GLU A 178 -3.41 -1.29 12.74
CA GLU A 178 -4.43 -0.29 12.38
C GLU A 178 -5.60 -0.19 13.37
N TYR A 179 -5.35 -0.52 14.63
CA TYR A 179 -6.31 -0.31 15.70
C TYR A 179 -6.12 1.06 16.36
N VAL A 180 -7.19 1.84 16.47
CA VAL A 180 -7.19 3.10 17.24
C VAL A 180 -7.30 2.76 18.71
N PRO A 181 -6.36 3.19 19.56
CA PRO A 181 -6.52 3.10 21.02
C PRO A 181 -7.78 3.85 21.46
N ASN A 182 -8.59 3.21 22.32
CA ASN A 182 -9.92 3.66 22.72
C ASN A 182 -9.88 4.80 23.73
#